data_AF-A0A4Q3X2M3-F1
#
_entry.id   AF-A0A4Q3X2M3-F1
#
_cell.length_a   1.000
_cell.length_b   1.000
_cell.length_c   1.000
_cell.angle_alpha   90.00
_cell.angle_beta   90.00
_cell.angle_gamma   90.00
#
_symmetry.space_group_name_H-M   'P 1'
#
loop_
_entity.id
_entity.type
_entity.pdbx_description
1 polymer ?
#
loop_
_entity_poly.entity_id
_entity_poly.type
_entity_poly.pdbx_seq_one_letter_code
_entity_poly.pdbx_strand_id
1 'polypeptide(L)'
;MNFKTALLAAMTCGAIATPSWAQTSLRPPSVPLVTHDPFLSIWSNTNNLYDSSTAHWTGRAQGISSLVRIDGKPFRLMGDTPTQFAPLPQTNVSVTPTRTIYTFIGEGVKVKLTFLSPLIPSDLDLLSRPLSYITWDVEATDGARHDVSVYFDASSALAVNEPSLAYSVRTTKFACASTPCT
;
A
#
# COMPACT_ATOMS: atom_id res chain seq x y z
N MET A 1 -62.99 -52.37 -2.62
CA MET A 1 -63.38 -50.94 -2.57
C MET A 1 -62.73 -50.34 -1.33
N ASN A 2 -61.70 -49.49 -1.32
CA ASN A 2 -60.83 -48.87 -2.32
C ASN A 2 -59.48 -48.57 -1.63
N PHE A 3 -58.37 -48.85 -2.32
CA PHE A 3 -57.01 -48.48 -1.95
C PHE A 3 -56.83 -46.96 -1.99
N LYS A 4 -56.13 -46.38 -1.00
CA LYS A 4 -55.60 -45.01 -1.08
C LYS A 4 -54.09 -45.04 -0.88
N THR A 5 -53.38 -45.01 -1.99
CA THR A 5 -51.92 -44.90 -2.11
C THR A 5 -51.53 -43.43 -1.94
N ALA A 6 -50.69 -43.10 -0.96
CA ALA A 6 -50.11 -41.78 -0.79
C ALA A 6 -48.79 -41.70 -1.59
N LEU A 7 -48.74 -40.80 -2.58
CA LEU A 7 -47.58 -40.55 -3.41
C LEU A 7 -46.73 -39.45 -2.75
N LEU A 8 -45.55 -39.78 -2.22
CA LEU A 8 -44.53 -38.80 -1.83
C LEU A 8 -43.78 -38.35 -3.10
N ALA A 9 -43.97 -37.10 -3.51
CA ALA A 9 -43.14 -36.48 -4.54
C ALA A 9 -41.86 -35.93 -3.90
N ALA A 10 -40.74 -36.63 -4.07
CA ALA A 10 -39.41 -36.14 -3.71
C ALA A 10 -38.97 -35.07 -4.73
N MET A 11 -39.05 -33.80 -4.34
CA MET A 11 -38.58 -32.67 -5.13
C MET A 11 -37.07 -32.56 -4.96
N THR A 12 -36.31 -33.14 -5.89
CA THR A 12 -34.85 -33.01 -5.95
C THR A 12 -34.48 -31.57 -6.30
N CYS A 13 -33.87 -30.87 -5.34
CA CYS A 13 -33.29 -29.55 -5.54
C CYS A 13 -32.08 -29.69 -6.47
N GLY A 14 -32.23 -29.32 -7.73
CA GLY A 14 -31.11 -29.25 -8.68
C GLY A 14 -30.10 -28.21 -8.21
N ALA A 15 -28.85 -28.61 -8.01
CA ALA A 15 -27.76 -27.72 -7.66
C ALA A 15 -27.55 -26.71 -8.81
N ILE A 16 -27.93 -25.45 -8.58
CA ILE A 16 -27.63 -24.35 -9.49
C ILE A 16 -26.14 -24.05 -9.33
N ALA A 17 -25.33 -24.40 -10.33
CA ALA A 17 -23.94 -23.97 -10.39
C ALA A 17 -23.92 -22.45 -10.54
N THR A 18 -23.52 -21.75 -9.49
CA THR A 18 -23.31 -20.31 -9.56
C THR A 18 -22.09 -20.03 -10.43
N PRO A 19 -22.18 -19.17 -11.46
CA PRO A 19 -21.00 -18.73 -12.16
C PRO A 19 -20.14 -17.92 -11.18
N SER A 20 -18.99 -18.48 -10.80
CA SER A 20 -17.94 -17.75 -10.10
C SER A 20 -17.31 -16.79 -11.10
N TRP A 21 -17.74 -15.53 -11.10
CA TRP A 21 -16.96 -14.48 -11.75
C TRP A 21 -15.64 -14.35 -11.00
N ALA A 22 -14.58 -14.92 -11.56
CA ALA A 22 -13.24 -14.70 -11.07
C ALA A 22 -12.94 -13.20 -11.23
N GLN A 23 -12.89 -12.46 -10.12
CA GLN A 23 -12.31 -11.12 -10.14
C GLN A 23 -10.85 -11.27 -10.60
N THR A 24 -10.58 -10.87 -11.83
CA THR A 24 -9.20 -10.72 -12.30
C THR A 24 -8.52 -9.75 -11.35
N SER A 25 -7.35 -10.13 -10.82
CA SER A 25 -6.56 -9.24 -10.00
C SER A 25 -6.25 -7.98 -10.83
N LEU A 26 -6.85 -6.85 -10.42
CA LEU A 26 -6.67 -5.57 -11.10
C LEU A 26 -5.21 -5.15 -10.94
N ARG A 27 -4.47 -5.15 -12.04
CA ARG A 27 -3.13 -4.59 -12.12
C ARG A 27 -3.16 -3.34 -12.98
N PRO A 28 -3.23 -2.14 -12.38
CA PRO A 28 -3.19 -0.92 -13.16
C PRO A 28 -1.77 -0.72 -13.73
N PRO A 29 -1.63 -0.10 -14.91
CA PRO A 29 -0.33 0.22 -15.50
C PRO A 29 0.42 1.29 -14.70
N SER A 30 -0.31 2.10 -13.93
CA SER A 30 0.22 3.07 -13.00
C SER A 30 -0.58 3.00 -11.71
N VAL A 31 0.10 2.78 -10.59
CA VAL A 31 -0.53 2.57 -9.29
C VAL A 31 -0.55 3.91 -8.53
N PRO A 32 -1.72 4.37 -8.02
CA PRO A 32 -1.79 5.59 -7.23
C PRO A 32 -1.13 5.38 -5.87
N LEU A 33 -0.23 6.28 -5.48
CA LEU A 33 0.43 6.26 -4.16
C LEU A 33 -0.07 7.42 -3.30
N VAL A 34 0.01 8.64 -3.82
CA VAL A 34 -0.52 9.84 -3.16
C VAL A 34 -1.45 10.52 -4.14
N THR A 35 -2.69 10.80 -3.75
CA THR A 35 -3.71 11.34 -4.66
C THR A 35 -4.53 12.42 -3.95
N HIS A 36 -3.82 13.37 -3.33
CA HIS A 36 -4.47 14.42 -2.55
C HIS A 36 -5.12 15.46 -3.47
N ASP A 37 -4.34 16.02 -4.40
CA ASP A 37 -4.77 17.06 -5.34
C ASP A 37 -3.90 17.02 -6.62
N PRO A 38 -4.21 17.82 -7.66
CA PRO A 38 -3.46 17.79 -8.92
C PRO A 38 -1.98 18.18 -8.84
N PHE A 39 -1.51 18.77 -7.73
CA PHE A 39 -0.10 19.12 -7.48
C PHE A 39 0.62 18.07 -6.62
N LEU A 40 -0.10 17.45 -5.68
CA LEU A 40 0.38 16.33 -4.85
C LEU A 40 -0.30 15.02 -5.27
N SER A 41 0.03 14.58 -6.48
CA SER A 41 -0.48 13.37 -7.11
C SER A 41 0.68 12.52 -7.64
N ILE A 42 1.12 11.55 -6.82
CA ILE A 42 2.33 10.73 -6.98
C ILE A 42 1.96 9.27 -7.26
N TRP A 43 2.62 8.68 -8.24
CA TRP A 43 2.29 7.39 -8.84
C TRP A 43 3.52 6.50 -9.05
N SER A 44 3.28 5.19 -9.08
CA SER A 44 4.26 4.18 -9.49
C SER A 44 3.93 3.68 -10.88
N ASN A 45 4.83 3.89 -11.84
CA ASN A 45 4.63 3.53 -13.25
C ASN A 45 5.29 2.19 -13.62
N THR A 46 5.64 1.39 -12.62
CA THR A 46 6.31 0.11 -12.76
C THR A 46 5.59 -1.00 -12.02
N ASN A 47 6.00 -2.23 -12.34
CA ASN A 47 5.38 -3.45 -11.81
C ASN A 47 5.72 -3.65 -10.34
N ASN A 48 7.00 -3.47 -10.00
CA ASN A 48 7.43 -3.39 -8.63
C ASN A 48 7.66 -1.94 -8.25
N LEU A 49 7.33 -1.64 -7.00
CA LEU A 49 7.46 -0.29 -6.43
C LEU A 49 8.92 0.19 -6.33
N TYR A 50 9.89 -0.72 -6.42
CA TYR A 50 11.33 -0.46 -6.38
C TYR A 50 12.02 -0.44 -7.76
N ASP A 51 11.28 -0.62 -8.87
CA ASP A 51 11.87 -0.67 -10.21
C ASP A 51 12.21 0.73 -10.77
N SER A 52 11.52 1.77 -10.29
CA SER A 52 11.74 3.17 -10.70
C SER A 52 11.43 4.13 -9.55
N SER A 53 11.94 5.36 -9.63
CA SER A 53 11.47 6.45 -8.79
C SER A 53 9.97 6.72 -9.02
N THR A 54 9.25 7.06 -7.95
CA THR A 54 7.88 7.56 -8.07
C THR A 54 7.85 8.88 -8.84
N ALA A 55 6.73 9.16 -9.50
CA ALA A 55 6.58 10.34 -10.33
C ALA A 55 5.22 11.01 -10.11
N HIS A 56 5.17 12.32 -10.37
CA HIS A 56 3.92 13.05 -10.50
C HIS A 56 3.08 12.48 -11.65
N TRP A 57 1.75 12.62 -11.61
CA TRP A 57 0.87 12.12 -12.68
C TRP A 57 1.20 12.67 -14.09
N THR A 58 1.85 13.84 -14.17
CA THR A 58 2.34 14.42 -15.43
C THR A 58 3.72 13.91 -15.86
N GLY A 59 4.32 12.96 -15.13
CA GLY A 59 5.68 12.44 -15.36
C GLY A 59 6.82 13.28 -14.77
N ARG A 60 6.52 14.39 -14.07
CA ARG A 60 7.54 15.18 -13.37
C ARG A 60 8.14 14.41 -12.19
N ALA A 61 9.41 14.65 -11.89
CA ALA A 61 10.09 13.99 -10.77
C ALA A 61 9.48 14.44 -9.43
N GLN A 62 8.88 13.50 -8.71
CA GLN A 62 8.44 13.63 -7.32
C GLN A 62 8.72 12.28 -6.63
N GLY A 63 10.00 12.06 -6.38
CA GLY A 63 10.52 10.81 -5.85
C GLY A 63 10.28 10.67 -4.35
N ILE A 64 9.78 9.52 -3.96
CA ILE A 64 9.73 9.04 -2.59
C ILE A 64 10.43 7.69 -2.55
N SER A 65 11.25 7.45 -1.54
CA SER A 65 12.02 6.22 -1.39
C SER A 65 11.81 5.61 -0.02
N SER A 66 11.84 4.28 0.06
CA SER A 66 11.80 3.57 1.32
C SER A 66 12.68 2.33 1.31
N LEU A 67 13.41 2.15 2.40
CA LEU A 67 14.21 0.97 2.68
C LEU A 67 13.74 0.33 3.97
N VAL A 68 13.94 -0.97 4.09
CA VAL A 68 13.82 -1.70 5.35
C VAL A 68 15.13 -2.40 5.65
N ARG A 69 15.59 -2.31 6.89
CA ARG A 69 16.72 -3.09 7.39
C ARG A 69 16.17 -4.22 8.25
N ILE A 70 16.48 -5.46 7.89
CA ILE A 70 16.09 -6.68 8.61
C ILE A 70 17.37 -7.36 9.07
N ASP A 71 17.54 -7.50 10.39
CA ASP A 71 18.73 -8.11 11.02
C ASP A 71 20.06 -7.54 10.49
N GLY A 72 20.11 -6.21 10.37
CA GLY A 72 21.28 -5.50 9.86
C GLY A 72 21.37 -5.39 8.33
N LYS A 73 20.61 -6.18 7.56
CA LYS A 73 20.64 -6.19 6.09
C LYS A 73 19.61 -5.22 5.48
N PRO A 74 20.05 -4.22 4.68
CA PRO A 74 19.14 -3.29 4.03
C PRO A 74 18.54 -3.83 2.74
N PHE A 75 17.25 -3.58 2.54
CA PHE A 75 16.48 -3.91 1.35
C PHE A 75 15.64 -2.72 0.88
N ARG A 76 15.44 -2.59 -0.44
CA ARG A 76 14.54 -1.59 -1.03
C ARG A 76 13.08 -2.06 -1.00
N LEU A 77 12.19 -1.15 -0.59
CA LEU A 77 10.73 -1.30 -0.69
C LEU A 77 10.16 -0.42 -1.80
N MET A 78 10.67 0.81 -1.92
CA MET A 78 10.17 1.81 -2.86
C MET A 78 11.29 2.69 -3.38
N GLY A 79 11.21 3.04 -4.66
CA GLY A 79 12.20 3.85 -5.37
C GLY A 79 13.35 3.02 -5.95
N ASP A 80 14.04 3.59 -6.93
CA ASP A 80 15.16 2.95 -7.64
C ASP A 80 16.52 3.20 -6.99
N THR A 81 16.59 4.10 -6.01
CA THR A 81 17.83 4.51 -5.35
C THR A 81 17.79 4.27 -3.83
N PRO A 82 18.93 3.88 -3.21
CA PRO A 82 20.22 3.57 -3.84
C PRO A 82 20.25 2.14 -4.43
N THR A 83 20.90 1.98 -5.59
CA THR A 83 20.90 0.72 -6.37
C THR A 83 21.73 -0.40 -5.74
N GLN A 84 22.61 -0.09 -4.78
CA GLN A 84 23.49 -1.04 -4.10
C GLN A 84 22.75 -2.03 -3.19
N PHE A 85 21.51 -1.72 -2.78
CA PHE A 85 20.72 -2.59 -1.93
C PHE A 85 19.74 -3.41 -2.78
N ALA A 86 19.63 -4.70 -2.48
CA ALA A 86 18.69 -5.57 -3.15
C ALA A 86 17.24 -5.16 -2.80
N PRO A 87 16.28 -5.30 -3.73
CA PRO A 87 14.87 -5.14 -3.38
C PRO A 87 14.39 -6.31 -2.50
N LEU A 88 13.50 -6.03 -1.55
CA LEU A 88 12.75 -7.08 -0.88
C LEU A 88 11.68 -7.60 -1.86
N PRO A 89 11.47 -8.91 -2.03
CA PRO A 89 10.54 -9.42 -3.05
C PRO A 89 9.11 -8.91 -2.84
N GLN A 90 8.58 -8.21 -3.84
CA GLN A 90 7.17 -7.79 -3.86
C GLN A 90 6.29 -8.98 -4.29
N THR A 91 5.37 -9.38 -3.43
CA THR A 91 4.50 -10.55 -3.65
C THR A 91 3.09 -10.15 -4.07
N ASN A 92 2.63 -8.96 -3.70
CA ASN A 92 1.28 -8.51 -4.03
C ASN A 92 1.16 -6.98 -4.09
N VAL A 93 0.20 -6.51 -4.89
CA VAL A 93 -0.32 -5.14 -4.88
C VAL A 93 -1.85 -5.19 -4.89
N SER A 94 -2.48 -4.42 -4.01
CA SER A 94 -3.94 -4.29 -3.95
C SER A 94 -4.33 -2.82 -3.90
N VAL A 95 -5.18 -2.41 -4.83
CA VAL A 95 -5.70 -1.04 -4.93
C VAL A 95 -7.17 -1.05 -4.53
N THR A 96 -7.52 -0.17 -3.62
CA THR A 96 -8.88 0.07 -3.12
C THR A 96 -9.20 1.56 -3.25
N PRO A 97 -10.47 2.00 -3.08
CA PRO A 97 -10.84 3.40 -3.29
C PRO A 97 -10.01 4.43 -2.51
N THR A 98 -9.52 4.08 -1.32
CA THR A 98 -8.76 4.98 -0.44
C THR A 98 -7.37 4.49 -0.10
N ARG A 99 -6.99 3.27 -0.51
CA ARG A 99 -5.71 2.66 -0.15
C ARG A 99 -5.05 1.91 -1.29
N THR A 100 -3.74 2.03 -1.35
CA THR A 100 -2.86 1.15 -2.13
C THR A 100 -1.98 0.38 -1.16
N ILE A 101 -1.97 -0.94 -1.26
CA ILE A 101 -1.28 -1.83 -0.32
C ILE A 101 -0.30 -2.70 -1.12
N TYR A 102 0.99 -2.53 -0.86
CA TYR A 102 2.04 -3.41 -1.35
C TYR A 102 2.43 -4.40 -0.26
N THR A 103 2.64 -5.66 -0.64
CA THR A 103 3.13 -6.70 0.25
C THR A 103 4.49 -7.19 -0.22
N PHE A 104 5.45 -7.21 0.69
CA PHE A 104 6.79 -7.73 0.49
C PHE A 104 7.05 -8.86 1.47
N ILE A 105 7.67 -9.95 1.01
CA ILE A 105 8.00 -11.09 1.85
C ILE A 105 9.42 -11.56 1.51
N GLY A 106 10.28 -11.61 2.53
CA GLY A 106 11.65 -12.08 2.39
C GLY A 106 12.41 -11.98 3.73
N GLU A 107 13.51 -12.71 3.85
CA GLU A 107 14.34 -12.75 5.08
C GLU A 107 13.54 -13.04 6.37
N GLY A 108 12.53 -13.92 6.30
CA GLY A 108 11.71 -14.25 7.47
C GLY A 108 10.68 -13.19 7.86
N VAL A 109 10.59 -12.06 7.14
CA VAL A 109 9.68 -10.95 7.46
C VAL A 109 8.71 -10.65 6.32
N LYS A 110 7.48 -10.31 6.68
CA LYS A 110 6.46 -9.72 5.80
C LYS A 110 6.31 -8.24 6.13
N VAL A 111 6.44 -7.39 5.12
CA VAL A 111 6.21 -5.95 5.22
C VAL A 111 5.03 -5.57 4.36
N LYS A 112 4.01 -4.94 4.94
CA LYS A 112 2.94 -4.28 4.20
C LYS A 112 3.20 -2.78 4.20
N LEU A 113 3.33 -2.21 3.01
CA LEU A 113 3.44 -0.78 2.79
C LEU A 113 2.10 -0.27 2.28
N THR A 114 1.40 0.51 3.10
CA THR A 114 0.09 1.04 2.77
C THR A 114 0.16 2.54 2.57
N PHE A 115 -0.30 2.99 1.41
CA PHE A 115 -0.62 4.38 1.14
C PHE A 115 -2.11 4.58 1.38
N LEU A 116 -2.48 5.56 2.21
CA LEU A 116 -3.86 5.86 2.58
C LEU A 116 -4.15 7.34 2.34
N SER A 117 -5.14 7.60 1.48
CA SER A 117 -5.76 8.91 1.30
C SER A 117 -7.18 8.82 1.87
N PRO A 118 -7.48 9.42 3.03
CA PRO A 118 -8.76 9.27 3.71
C PRO A 118 -9.86 10.12 3.05
N LEU A 119 -10.12 9.87 1.77
CA LEU A 119 -11.09 10.59 0.95
C LEU A 119 -12.51 10.07 1.21
N ILE A 120 -12.98 10.18 2.46
CA ILE A 120 -14.29 9.68 2.89
C ILE A 120 -15.33 10.80 2.72
N PRO A 121 -16.26 10.73 1.75
CA PRO A 121 -17.16 11.84 1.46
C PRO A 121 -18.15 12.16 2.58
N SER A 122 -18.44 11.19 3.45
CA SER A 122 -19.35 11.35 4.59
C SER A 122 -18.73 12.05 5.80
N ASP A 123 -17.40 12.28 5.78
CA ASP A 123 -16.66 12.93 6.87
C ASP A 123 -15.84 14.09 6.29
N LEU A 124 -16.46 15.26 6.21
CA LEU A 124 -15.86 16.47 5.62
C LEU A 124 -14.67 17.00 6.44
N ASP A 125 -14.65 16.76 7.75
CA ASP A 125 -13.53 17.14 8.61
C ASP A 125 -12.30 16.30 8.28
N LEU A 126 -12.49 14.99 8.04
CA LEU A 126 -11.41 14.13 7.58
C LEU A 126 -10.98 14.46 6.14
N LEU A 127 -11.95 14.73 5.25
CA LEU A 127 -11.72 15.08 3.85
C LEU A 127 -10.93 16.40 3.69
N SER A 128 -11.18 17.37 4.57
CA SER A 128 -10.55 18.70 4.51
C SER A 128 -9.11 18.74 5.05
N ARG A 129 -8.60 17.62 5.59
CA ARG A 129 -7.23 17.53 6.10
C ARG A 129 -6.25 17.28 4.96
N PRO A 130 -5.23 18.14 4.77
CA PRO A 130 -4.24 17.96 3.71
C PRO A 130 -3.19 16.89 4.06
N LEU A 131 -3.63 15.65 4.26
CA LEU A 131 -2.80 14.56 4.78
C LEU A 131 -2.99 13.28 3.97
N SER A 132 -1.87 12.69 3.58
CA SER A 132 -1.77 11.31 3.13
C SER A 132 -0.89 10.52 4.10
N TYR A 133 -1.26 9.28 4.36
CA TYR A 133 -0.55 8.41 5.29
C TYR A 133 0.22 7.35 4.51
N ILE A 134 1.43 7.07 5.01
CA ILE A 134 2.23 5.92 4.58
C ILE A 134 2.49 5.11 5.84
N THR A 135 2.08 3.85 5.85
CA THR A 135 2.27 2.95 7.00
C THR A 135 3.05 1.72 6.60
N TRP A 136 3.90 1.27 7.52
CA TRP A 136 4.64 0.02 7.42
C TRP A 136 4.16 -0.92 8.51
N ASP A 137 3.47 -1.99 8.13
CA ASP A 137 3.12 -3.08 9.04
C ASP A 137 4.11 -4.23 8.84
N VAL A 138 4.80 -4.61 9.90
CA VAL A 138 5.89 -5.59 9.86
C VAL A 138 5.55 -6.79 10.73
N GLU A 139 5.68 -7.99 10.17
CA GLU A 139 5.35 -9.26 10.83
C GLU A 139 6.43 -10.31 10.54
N ALA A 140 6.85 -11.05 11.57
CA ALA A 140 7.70 -12.24 11.40
C ALA A 140 6.88 -13.40 10.80
N THR A 141 7.46 -14.10 9.83
CA THR A 141 6.81 -15.19 9.07
C THR A 141 7.38 -16.56 9.37
N ASP A 142 8.54 -16.63 10.02
CA ASP A 142 9.27 -17.85 10.37
C ASP A 142 9.21 -18.19 11.88
N GLY A 143 8.54 -17.36 12.67
CA GLY A 143 8.44 -17.50 14.13
C GLY A 143 9.68 -17.04 14.90
N ALA A 144 10.70 -16.51 14.22
CA ALA A 144 11.88 -15.92 14.85
C ALA A 144 11.63 -14.45 15.23
N ARG A 145 12.51 -13.93 16.10
CA ARG A 145 12.54 -12.50 16.42
C ARG A 145 13.52 -11.82 15.46
N HIS A 146 13.06 -10.77 14.80
CA HIS A 146 13.88 -9.94 13.91
C HIS A 146 14.05 -8.52 14.46
N ASP A 147 15.23 -7.94 14.22
CA ASP A 147 15.46 -6.50 14.40
C ASP A 147 15.14 -5.78 13.09
N VAL A 148 14.17 -4.86 13.13
CA VAL A 148 13.67 -4.18 11.94
C VAL A 148 13.72 -2.66 12.11
N SER A 149 14.31 -1.98 11.13
CA SER A 149 14.31 -0.52 11.02
C SER A 149 13.80 -0.09 9.66
N VAL A 150 12.96 0.95 9.62
CA VAL A 150 12.45 1.54 8.38
C VAL A 150 13.18 2.85 8.11
N TYR A 151 13.52 3.07 6.85
CA TYR A 151 13.97 4.35 6.32
C TYR A 151 12.94 4.85 5.30
N PHE A 152 12.68 6.14 5.35
CA PHE A 152 11.79 6.84 4.45
C PHE A 152 12.44 8.18 4.07
N ASP A 153 12.36 8.51 2.80
CA ASP A 153 12.82 9.78 2.27
C ASP A 153 11.86 10.30 1.21
N ALA A 154 11.73 11.63 1.14
CA ALA A 154 10.89 12.31 0.17
C ALA A 154 11.69 13.46 -0.44
N SER A 155 11.73 13.50 -1.78
CA SER A 155 12.46 14.51 -2.52
C SER A 155 11.95 15.92 -2.23
N SER A 156 12.85 16.90 -2.17
CA SER A 156 12.47 18.31 -2.11
C SER A 156 11.66 18.77 -3.32
N ALA A 157 11.70 18.02 -4.44
CA ALA A 157 10.87 18.25 -5.61
C ALA A 157 9.36 18.17 -5.32
N LEU A 158 8.95 17.56 -4.20
CA LEU A 158 7.57 17.58 -3.73
C LEU A 158 7.13 18.97 -3.24
N ALA A 159 8.07 19.85 -2.87
CA ALA A 159 7.80 21.16 -2.28
C ALA A 159 8.13 22.35 -3.18
N VAL A 160 8.67 22.12 -4.38
CA VAL A 160 9.09 23.18 -5.31
C VAL A 160 8.57 22.95 -6.73
N ASN A 161 8.21 24.03 -7.43
CA ASN A 161 7.85 23.95 -8.84
C ASN A 161 9.07 23.90 -9.77
N GLU A 162 10.23 24.43 -9.35
CA GLU A 162 11.47 24.37 -10.12
C GLU A 162 12.63 23.93 -9.23
N PRO A 163 13.59 23.12 -9.72
CA PRO A 163 14.71 22.64 -8.91
C PRO A 163 15.62 23.75 -8.35
N SER A 164 15.60 24.94 -8.97
CA SER A 164 16.38 26.11 -8.58
C SER A 164 15.83 26.84 -7.34
N LEU A 165 14.61 26.53 -6.90
CA LEU A 165 13.97 27.21 -5.79
C LEU A 165 14.55 26.75 -4.44
N ALA A 166 14.75 27.70 -3.55
CA ALA A 166 15.20 27.42 -2.19
C ALA A 166 14.10 26.69 -1.41
N TYR A 167 14.50 25.68 -0.64
CA TYR A 167 13.64 24.94 0.27
C TYR A 167 14.34 24.76 1.63
N SER A 168 13.57 24.46 2.67
CA SER A 168 14.10 24.11 3.98
C SER A 168 13.45 22.82 4.46
N VAL A 169 14.25 21.90 4.99
CA VAL A 169 13.77 20.64 5.55
C VAL A 169 13.82 20.75 7.08
N ARG A 170 12.72 20.38 7.74
CA ARG A 170 12.67 20.26 9.20
C ARG A 170 12.15 18.88 9.56
N THR A 171 12.96 18.12 10.31
CA THR A 171 12.55 16.85 10.89
C THR A 171 12.17 17.08 12.35
N THR A 172 10.91 16.83 12.67
CA THR A 172 10.41 16.89 14.06
C THR A 172 10.09 15.48 14.51
N LYS A 173 10.83 14.98 15.50
CA LYS A 173 10.48 13.71 16.16
C LYS A 173 9.34 13.98 17.13
N PHE A 174 8.14 13.53 16.79
CA PHE A 174 7.07 13.43 17.77
C PHE A 174 7.33 12.17 18.60
N ALA A 175 7.85 12.34 19.81
CA ALA A 175 7.86 11.26 20.78
C ALA A 175 6.41 10.97 21.17
N CYS A 176 6.03 9.69 21.24
CA CYS A 176 4.79 9.31 21.89
C CYS A 176 4.87 9.86 23.33
N ALA A 177 3.93 10.72 23.72
CA ALA A 177 3.87 11.19 25.09
C ALA A 177 3.82 9.95 25.99
N SER A 178 4.74 9.84 26.93
CA SER A 178 4.90 8.69 27.82
C SER A 178 3.76 8.54 28.84
N THR A 179 2.57 9.05 28.54
CA THR A 179 1.43 9.06 29.44
C THR A 179 0.48 7.92 29.02
N PRO A 180 0.30 6.88 29.84
CA PRO A 180 -0.75 5.91 29.62
C PRO A 180 -2.10 6.62 29.61
N CYS A 181 -2.98 6.28 28.67
CA CYS A 181 -4.39 6.62 28.79
C CYS A 181 -4.94 5.88 30.02
N THR A 182 -5.15 6.60 31.13
CA THR A 182 -6.03 6.18 32.24
C THR A 182 -7.48 6.46 31.92
#